data_AF-A0A8E2EVS9-F1
#
_entry.id   AF-A0A8E2EVS9-F1
#
_cell.length_a   1.000
_cell.length_b   1.000
_cell.length_c   1.000
_cell.angle_alpha   90.00
_cell.angle_beta   90.00
_cell.angle_gamma   90.00
#
_symmetry.space_group_name_H-M   'P 1'
#
loop_
_entity.id
_entity.type
_entity.pdbx_description
1 polymer ?
#
loop_
_entity_poly.entity_id
_entity_poly.type
_entity_poly.pdbx_seq_one_letter_code
_entity_poly.pdbx_strand_id
1 'polypeptide(L)'
;SRLHKEICDFYDFVKPHDYEHSLRSELITRISNCLTSRHPNGQVHCFGSFAAGLYLPTADLDLVFVSNSFHSGGEKVFGQNRKEIRKIGDILKKGGITYYDSMEFILGAKVPIIKFVDRITGLKVDMSFEKLDGLITNKTFQVWKARYPVMPTLVTLIKHFLLMRGLNEVVSGGLGGFSVTCLVVSMLQQMPAMQSKNMDPTHNLGDLFMNFLDLYGNKFNLMTTRICMDPAGFVPKGPYSLDGNSREKPNRLSIIDPNAETNDISRGSHQVELVFKLFSESYDMLQQRMVKLQTERTKNASILGTIFAGNYSSFQHQRYLLRTLHDRR
;
A
#
# COMPACT_ATOMS: atom_id res chain seq x y z
N SER A 1 -4.33 -4.09 -26.14
CA SER A 1 -3.22 -3.29 -26.70
C SER A 1 -1.86 -3.86 -26.27
N ARG A 2 -0.73 -3.40 -26.83
CA ARG A 2 0.63 -3.82 -26.40
C ARG A 2 0.89 -3.47 -24.93
N LEU A 3 0.51 -2.25 -24.52
CA LEU A 3 0.64 -1.78 -23.14
C LEU A 3 -0.12 -2.66 -22.16
N HIS A 4 -1.34 -3.09 -22.50
CA HIS A 4 -2.10 -4.03 -21.68
C HIS A 4 -1.33 -5.33 -21.41
N LYS A 5 -0.71 -5.94 -22.44
CA LYS A 5 0.07 -7.18 -22.27
C LYS A 5 1.29 -6.96 -21.38
N GLU A 6 2.04 -5.87 -21.61
CA GLU A 6 3.20 -5.54 -20.77
C GLU A 6 2.79 -5.30 -19.31
N ILE A 7 1.61 -4.71 -19.06
CA ILE A 7 1.06 -4.56 -17.71
C ILE A 7 0.74 -5.91 -17.08
N CYS A 8 0.10 -6.82 -17.81
CA CYS A 8 -0.18 -8.18 -17.32
C CYS A 8 1.11 -8.92 -16.98
N ASP A 9 2.09 -8.91 -17.88
CA ASP A 9 3.39 -9.55 -17.67
C ASP A 9 4.12 -8.96 -16.45
N PHE A 10 4.10 -7.63 -16.31
CA PHE A 10 4.69 -6.95 -15.17
C PHE A 10 3.97 -7.29 -13.86
N TYR A 11 2.63 -7.30 -13.87
CA TYR A 11 1.84 -7.66 -12.70
C TYR A 11 2.11 -9.10 -12.28
N ASP A 12 2.14 -10.04 -13.22
CA ASP A 12 2.50 -11.44 -12.96
C ASP A 12 3.92 -11.58 -12.42
N PHE A 13 4.85 -10.74 -12.91
CA PHE A 13 6.19 -10.67 -12.38
C PHE A 13 6.23 -10.17 -10.94
N VAL A 14 5.45 -9.16 -10.51
CA VAL A 14 5.58 -8.58 -9.16
C VAL A 14 4.56 -9.08 -8.14
N LYS A 15 3.45 -9.69 -8.56
CA LYS A 15 2.39 -10.13 -7.65
C LYS A 15 2.91 -11.16 -6.63
N PRO A 16 2.28 -11.22 -5.44
CA PRO A 16 2.54 -12.29 -4.48
C PRO A 16 2.39 -13.70 -5.07
N HIS A 17 3.30 -14.60 -4.69
CA HIS A 17 3.15 -16.04 -4.93
C HIS A 17 2.72 -16.78 -3.66
N ASP A 18 2.11 -17.95 -3.83
CA ASP A 18 1.60 -18.77 -2.71
C ASP A 18 2.68 -19.13 -1.69
N TYR A 19 3.90 -19.43 -2.13
CA TYR A 19 5.02 -19.71 -1.22
C TYR A 19 5.42 -18.48 -0.40
N GLU A 20 5.41 -17.28 -1.01
CA GLU A 20 5.69 -16.02 -0.33
C GLU A 20 4.61 -15.68 0.71
N HIS A 21 3.36 -16.05 0.41
CA HIS A 21 2.22 -15.89 1.31
C HIS A 21 2.31 -16.86 2.49
N SER A 22 2.57 -18.14 2.21
CA SER A 22 2.74 -19.19 3.22
C SER A 22 3.83 -18.86 4.24
N LEU A 23 5.00 -18.40 3.77
CA LEU A 23 6.11 -17.99 4.63
C LEU A 23 5.79 -16.81 5.54
N ARG A 24 5.04 -15.82 5.03
CA ARG A 24 4.57 -14.67 5.82
C ARG A 24 3.55 -15.11 6.87
N SER A 25 2.61 -15.98 6.51
CA SER A 25 1.64 -16.54 7.45
C SER A 25 2.33 -17.33 8.57
N GLU A 26 3.37 -18.09 8.27
CA GLU A 26 4.16 -18.78 9.29
C GLU A 26 4.94 -17.82 10.19
N LEU A 27 5.52 -16.75 9.63
CA LEU A 27 6.15 -15.70 10.43
C LEU A 27 5.14 -15.09 11.43
N ILE A 28 3.91 -14.82 10.99
CA ILE A 28 2.84 -14.34 11.87
C ILE A 28 2.57 -15.36 12.99
N THR A 29 2.46 -16.65 12.67
CA THR A 29 2.25 -17.71 13.66
C THR A 29 3.40 -17.79 14.66
N ARG A 30 4.66 -17.72 14.21
CA ARG A 30 5.84 -17.70 15.09
C ARG A 30 5.82 -16.50 16.04
N ILE A 31 5.54 -15.31 15.51
CA ILE A 31 5.40 -14.08 16.30
C ILE A 31 4.27 -14.22 17.32
N SER A 32 3.10 -14.69 16.88
CA SER A 32 1.92 -14.88 17.73
C SER A 32 2.20 -15.84 18.89
N ASN A 33 2.80 -17.00 18.61
CA ASN A 33 3.16 -17.98 19.65
C ASN A 33 4.19 -17.41 20.64
N CYS A 34 5.18 -16.65 20.14
CA CYS A 34 6.18 -16.02 20.98
C CYS A 34 5.54 -15.01 21.96
N LEU A 35 4.66 -14.14 21.46
CA LEU A 35 4.02 -13.12 22.28
C LEU A 35 2.97 -13.70 23.24
N THR A 36 2.13 -14.62 22.78
CA THR A 36 1.05 -15.22 23.59
C THR A 36 1.58 -16.07 24.74
N SER A 37 2.79 -16.64 24.62
CA SER A 37 3.46 -17.33 25.73
C SER A 37 3.70 -16.45 26.96
N ARG A 38 3.78 -15.13 26.78
CA ARG A 38 3.98 -14.13 27.85
C ARG A 38 2.76 -13.22 28.06
N HIS A 39 1.90 -13.13 27.06
CA HIS A 39 0.70 -12.30 27.03
C HIS A 39 -0.49 -13.11 26.49
N PRO A 40 -1.09 -14.01 27.30
CA PRO A 40 -2.11 -14.96 26.83
C PRO A 40 -3.41 -14.28 26.35
N ASN A 41 -3.66 -13.03 26.78
CA ASN A 41 -4.80 -12.22 26.34
C ASN A 41 -4.50 -11.32 25.14
N GLY A 42 -3.36 -11.51 24.48
CA GLY A 42 -2.95 -10.75 23.31
C GLY A 42 -3.18 -11.51 22.01
N GLN A 43 -3.46 -10.78 20.94
CA GLN A 43 -3.65 -11.31 19.59
C GLN A 43 -2.81 -10.50 18.61
N VAL A 44 -2.20 -11.21 17.66
CA VAL A 44 -1.48 -10.60 16.54
C VAL A 44 -2.36 -10.68 15.30
N HIS A 45 -2.63 -9.53 14.70
CA HIS A 45 -3.34 -9.45 13.43
C HIS A 45 -2.48 -8.78 12.37
N CYS A 46 -2.61 -9.20 11.11
CA CYS A 46 -2.00 -8.50 10.00
C CYS A 46 -2.95 -7.45 9.42
N PHE A 47 -2.40 -6.38 8.87
CA PHE A 47 -3.15 -5.39 8.12
C PHE A 47 -2.36 -4.93 6.89
N GLY A 48 -2.83 -3.87 6.24
CA GLY A 48 -2.09 -3.23 5.16
C GLY A 48 -1.96 -4.12 3.92
N SER A 49 -0.81 -4.06 3.27
CA SER A 49 -0.63 -4.66 1.94
C SER A 49 -0.65 -6.19 1.94
N PHE A 50 -0.21 -6.82 3.03
CA PHE A 50 -0.27 -8.28 3.18
C PHE A 50 -1.71 -8.78 3.29
N ALA A 51 -2.50 -8.20 4.21
CA ALA A 51 -3.91 -8.57 4.40
C ALA A 51 -4.77 -8.31 3.15
N ALA A 52 -4.42 -7.28 2.36
CA ALA A 52 -5.03 -6.98 1.08
C ALA A 52 -4.60 -7.92 -0.07
N GLY A 53 -3.48 -8.64 0.08
CA GLY A 53 -2.88 -9.43 -1.00
C GLY A 53 -2.27 -8.59 -2.13
N LEU A 54 -1.85 -7.35 -1.82
CA LEU A 54 -1.25 -6.39 -2.77
C LEU A 54 0.17 -5.95 -2.36
N TYR A 55 0.89 -6.82 -1.68
CA TYR A 55 2.25 -6.53 -1.27
C TYR A 55 3.21 -6.76 -2.45
N LEU A 56 4.22 -5.90 -2.55
CA LEU A 56 5.35 -6.12 -3.45
C LEU A 56 6.31 -7.14 -2.80
N PRO A 57 7.20 -7.80 -3.57
CA PRO A 57 8.05 -8.87 -3.03
C PRO A 57 8.87 -8.47 -1.80
N THR A 58 9.34 -7.22 -1.77
CA THR A 58 10.14 -6.64 -0.68
C THR A 58 9.33 -5.83 0.32
N ALA A 59 8.00 -5.85 0.25
CA ALA A 59 7.16 -5.07 1.14
C ALA A 59 7.19 -5.63 2.58
N ASP A 60 7.17 -4.70 3.53
CA ASP A 60 7.15 -4.95 4.96
C ASP A 60 5.87 -5.68 5.37
N LEU A 61 5.94 -6.43 6.47
CA LEU A 61 4.80 -7.10 7.07
C LEU A 61 4.24 -6.23 8.20
N ASP A 62 3.09 -5.62 7.94
CA ASP A 62 2.38 -4.77 8.90
C ASP A 62 1.54 -5.61 9.88
N LEU A 63 1.88 -5.55 11.16
CA LEU A 63 1.21 -6.27 12.24
C LEU A 63 0.70 -5.32 13.32
N VAL A 64 -0.42 -5.70 13.94
CA VAL A 64 -0.91 -5.07 15.16
C VAL A 64 -1.01 -6.11 16.27
N PHE A 65 -0.43 -5.79 17.42
CA PHE A 65 -0.64 -6.56 18.64
C PHE A 65 -1.70 -5.88 19.49
N VAL A 66 -2.81 -6.58 19.72
CA VAL A 66 -4.00 -6.05 20.42
C VAL A 66 -4.38 -6.94 21.58
N SER A 67 -4.95 -6.35 22.63
CA SER A 67 -5.53 -7.11 23.73
C SER A 67 -6.96 -7.55 23.42
N ASN A 68 -7.40 -8.65 24.02
CA ASN A 68 -8.80 -9.09 23.96
C ASN A 68 -9.77 -7.99 24.43
N SER A 69 -9.35 -7.20 25.44
CA SER A 69 -10.11 -6.04 25.95
C SER A 69 -10.32 -5.02 24.85
N PHE A 70 -9.24 -4.50 24.25
CA PHE A 70 -9.33 -3.46 23.22
C PHE A 70 -10.03 -3.96 21.95
N HIS A 71 -9.79 -5.20 21.56
CA HIS A 71 -10.47 -5.83 20.43
C HIS A 71 -12.00 -5.89 20.64
N SER A 72 -12.46 -5.96 21.90
CA SER A 72 -13.88 -5.97 22.26
C SER A 72 -14.45 -4.58 22.57
N GLY A 73 -13.71 -3.51 22.25
CA GLY A 73 -14.12 -2.12 22.50
C GLY A 73 -13.77 -1.59 23.90
N GLY A 74 -13.01 -2.36 24.68
CA GLY A 74 -12.51 -1.95 25.99
C GLY A 74 -11.26 -1.06 25.93
N GLU A 75 -10.63 -0.85 27.09
CA GLU A 75 -9.44 0.01 27.20
C GLU A 75 -8.20 -0.63 26.57
N LYS A 76 -7.27 0.24 26.12
CA LYS A 76 -5.96 -0.17 25.61
C LYS A 76 -5.16 -0.83 26.72
N VAL A 77 -4.62 -2.02 26.50
CA VAL A 77 -3.78 -2.71 27.50
C VAL A 77 -2.32 -2.63 27.09
N PHE A 78 -2.02 -2.83 25.81
CA PHE A 78 -0.65 -2.80 25.31
C PHE A 78 -0.21 -1.43 24.80
N GLY A 79 1.10 -1.22 24.77
CA GLY A 79 1.70 -0.04 24.14
C GLY A 79 1.41 1.27 24.87
N GLN A 80 0.97 1.21 26.13
CA GLN A 80 0.63 2.40 26.91
C GLN A 80 1.87 3.22 27.29
N ASN A 81 3.03 2.56 27.44
CA ASN A 81 4.27 3.23 27.78
C ASN A 81 5.50 2.63 27.09
N ARG A 82 6.55 3.45 27.01
CA ARG A 82 7.81 3.13 26.36
C ARG A 82 8.56 1.93 26.96
N LYS A 83 8.34 1.59 28.23
CA LYS A 83 8.99 0.45 28.88
C LYS A 83 8.33 -0.87 28.47
N GLU A 84 7.00 -0.88 28.41
CA GLU A 84 6.22 -2.03 27.98
C GLU A 84 6.53 -2.41 26.52
N ILE A 85 6.56 -1.43 25.62
CA ILE A 85 6.91 -1.67 24.21
C ILE A 85 8.31 -2.28 24.08
N ARG A 86 9.29 -1.80 24.89
CA ARG A 86 10.63 -2.41 24.93
C ARG A 86 10.61 -3.85 25.44
N LYS A 87 9.81 -4.15 26.47
CA LYS A 87 9.65 -5.53 26.97
C LYS A 87 9.09 -6.46 25.88
N ILE A 88 8.12 -6.01 25.10
CA ILE A 88 7.60 -6.78 23.95
C ILE A 88 8.72 -7.03 22.93
N GLY A 89 9.52 -6.01 22.62
CA GLY A 89 10.71 -6.17 21.79
C GLY A 89 11.70 -7.20 22.35
N ASP A 90 11.97 -7.18 23.66
CA ASP A 90 12.85 -8.14 24.32
C ASP A 90 12.31 -9.57 24.28
N ILE A 91 10.99 -9.75 24.35
CA ILE A 91 10.33 -11.05 24.18
C ILE A 91 10.61 -11.59 22.77
N LEU A 92 10.41 -10.78 21.73
CA LEU A 92 10.69 -11.17 20.35
C LEU A 92 12.17 -11.50 20.11
N LYS A 93 13.08 -10.72 20.69
CA LYS A 93 14.53 -10.97 20.64
C LYS A 93 14.89 -12.31 21.31
N LYS A 94 14.44 -12.53 22.55
CA LYS A 94 14.70 -13.76 23.31
C LYS A 94 14.02 -14.99 22.69
N GLY A 95 12.89 -14.81 22.02
CA GLY A 95 12.20 -15.84 21.25
C GLY A 95 12.88 -16.20 19.93
N GLY A 96 14.00 -15.54 19.57
CA GLY A 96 14.73 -15.83 18.34
C GLY A 96 14.02 -15.39 17.06
N ILE A 97 13.03 -14.51 17.16
CA ILE A 97 12.27 -13.99 16.01
C ILE A 97 13.13 -13.02 15.20
N THR A 98 13.85 -12.13 15.87
CA THR A 98 14.51 -11.00 15.19
C THR A 98 15.94 -11.32 14.77
N TYR A 99 16.35 -10.82 13.61
CA TYR A 99 17.75 -10.74 13.23
C TYR A 99 18.53 -9.86 14.23
N TYR A 100 19.81 -10.19 14.44
CA TYR A 100 20.64 -9.52 15.43
C TYR A 100 20.70 -8.00 15.17
N ASP A 101 20.49 -7.21 16.22
CA ASP A 101 20.51 -5.74 16.22
C ASP A 101 19.58 -5.04 15.19
N SER A 102 18.57 -5.75 14.66
CA SER A 102 17.65 -5.20 13.66
C SER A 102 16.47 -4.39 14.22
N MET A 103 16.33 -4.31 15.54
CA MET A 103 15.12 -3.79 16.17
C MET A 103 15.18 -2.28 16.41
N GLU A 104 14.22 -1.55 15.86
CA GLU A 104 14.06 -0.11 16.03
C GLU A 104 12.75 0.22 16.74
N PHE A 105 12.78 1.27 17.57
CA PHE A 105 11.63 1.71 18.36
C PHE A 105 11.21 3.13 17.98
N ILE A 106 10.04 3.26 17.36
CA ILE A 106 9.44 4.56 17.01
C ILE A 106 8.39 4.90 18.06
N LEU A 107 8.82 5.55 19.15
CA LEU A 107 8.00 5.78 20.35
C LEU A 107 7.43 7.21 20.47
N GLY A 108 7.80 8.11 19.56
CA GLY A 108 7.39 9.51 19.57
C GLY A 108 6.13 9.82 18.75
N ALA A 109 5.65 8.86 17.97
CA ALA A 109 4.47 9.01 17.11
C ALA A 109 3.17 8.80 17.90
N LYS A 110 2.04 9.28 17.36
CA LYS A 110 0.68 9.05 17.91
C LYS A 110 0.38 7.57 18.15
N VAL A 111 0.93 6.70 17.31
CA VAL A 111 0.87 5.24 17.45
C VAL A 111 2.31 4.74 17.48
N PRO A 112 2.80 4.23 18.62
CA PRO A 112 4.14 3.66 18.70
C PRO A 112 4.29 2.40 17.83
N ILE A 113 5.48 2.21 17.26
CA ILE A 113 5.80 1.08 16.38
C ILE A 113 7.14 0.45 16.79
N ILE A 114 7.21 -0.87 16.74
CA ILE A 114 8.48 -1.64 16.73
C ILE A 114 8.72 -2.09 15.30
N LYS A 115 9.90 -1.76 14.75
CA LYS A 115 10.36 -2.31 13.46
C LYS A 115 11.43 -3.35 13.71
N PHE A 116 11.44 -4.44 12.97
CA PHE A 116 12.51 -5.44 13.02
C PHE A 116 12.59 -6.26 11.74
N VAL A 117 13.67 -7.04 11.59
CA VAL A 117 13.82 -8.02 10.50
C VAL A 117 13.69 -9.41 11.08
N ASP A 118 12.87 -10.28 10.47
CA ASP A 118 12.79 -11.69 10.87
C ASP A 118 14.09 -12.44 10.54
N ARG A 119 14.61 -13.16 11.52
CA ARG A 119 15.89 -13.88 11.41
C ARG A 119 15.89 -14.96 10.32
N ILE A 120 14.74 -15.59 10.07
CA ILE A 120 14.64 -16.72 9.14
C ILE A 120 14.41 -16.25 7.71
N THR A 121 13.39 -15.44 7.50
CA THR A 121 12.90 -15.04 6.17
C THR A 121 13.56 -13.76 5.64
N GLY A 122 14.25 -13.00 6.50
CA GLY A 122 14.79 -11.68 6.15
C GLY A 122 13.72 -10.61 5.90
N LEU A 123 12.44 -10.93 6.16
CA LEU A 123 11.33 -10.00 5.97
C LEU A 123 11.34 -8.93 7.06
N LYS A 124 11.11 -7.69 6.64
CA LYS A 124 10.86 -6.56 7.56
C LYS A 124 9.46 -6.66 8.14
N VAL A 125 9.33 -6.31 9.41
CA VAL A 125 8.08 -6.33 10.16
C VAL A 125 7.91 -5.00 10.87
N ASP A 126 6.76 -4.38 10.66
CA ASP A 126 6.31 -3.19 11.36
C ASP A 126 5.17 -3.59 12.31
N MET A 127 5.43 -3.56 13.62
CA MET A 127 4.46 -3.94 14.65
C MET A 127 3.96 -2.72 15.42
N SER A 128 2.67 -2.45 15.31
CA SER A 128 1.94 -1.43 16.08
C SER A 128 1.13 -2.06 17.21
N PHE A 129 0.55 -1.22 18.08
CA PHE A 129 -0.22 -1.65 19.24
C PHE A 129 -1.60 -1.00 19.28
N GLU A 130 -2.61 -1.77 19.65
CA GLU A 130 -3.95 -1.28 19.97
C GLU A 130 -4.51 -0.30 18.93
N LYS A 131 -4.47 -0.73 17.65
CA LYS A 131 -4.99 0.01 16.51
C LYS A 131 -5.78 -0.90 15.57
N LEU A 132 -7.11 -0.75 15.55
CA LEU A 132 -8.00 -1.60 14.75
C LEU A 132 -8.31 -1.03 13.36
N ASP A 133 -7.97 0.24 13.08
CA ASP A 133 -8.28 0.92 11.79
C ASP A 133 -7.77 0.13 10.58
N GLY A 134 -6.60 -0.53 10.72
CA GLY A 134 -6.02 -1.37 9.68
C GLY A 134 -6.88 -2.59 9.32
N LEU A 135 -7.59 -3.16 10.30
CA LEU A 135 -8.51 -4.28 10.09
C LEU A 135 -9.78 -3.85 9.37
N ILE A 136 -10.32 -2.68 9.73
CA ILE A 136 -11.48 -2.08 9.05
C ILE A 136 -11.12 -1.77 7.60
N THR A 137 -9.97 -1.14 7.39
CA THR A 137 -9.42 -0.84 6.05
C THR A 137 -9.31 -2.08 5.17
N ASN A 138 -8.92 -3.23 5.74
CA ASN A 138 -8.87 -4.49 4.99
C ASN A 138 -10.26 -4.95 4.52
N LYS A 139 -11.32 -4.77 5.32
CA LYS A 139 -12.69 -5.10 4.88
C LYS A 139 -13.12 -4.22 3.70
N THR A 140 -12.88 -2.92 3.78
CA THR A 140 -13.13 -1.96 2.69
C THR A 140 -12.40 -2.39 1.42
N PHE A 141 -11.14 -2.80 1.58
CA PHE A 141 -10.33 -3.30 0.48
C PHE A 141 -10.93 -4.55 -0.18
N GLN A 142 -11.38 -5.55 0.59
CA GLN A 142 -11.97 -6.76 0.02
C GLN A 142 -13.28 -6.46 -0.73
N VAL A 143 -14.10 -5.53 -0.23
CA VAL A 143 -15.30 -5.05 -0.92
C VAL A 143 -14.94 -4.40 -2.26
N TRP A 144 -13.95 -3.51 -2.27
CA TRP A 144 -13.49 -2.87 -3.51
C TRP A 144 -12.83 -3.84 -4.48
N LYS A 145 -12.09 -4.83 -4.00
CA LYS A 145 -11.50 -5.89 -4.83
C LYS A 145 -12.57 -6.73 -5.52
N ALA A 146 -13.65 -7.09 -4.81
CA ALA A 146 -14.78 -7.80 -5.39
C ALA A 146 -15.53 -6.92 -6.41
N ARG A 147 -15.70 -5.63 -6.12
CA ARG A 147 -16.39 -4.68 -6.99
C ARG A 147 -15.59 -4.29 -8.23
N TYR A 148 -14.27 -4.17 -8.09
CA TYR A 148 -13.35 -3.73 -9.13
C TYR A 148 -12.19 -4.72 -9.27
N PRO A 149 -12.36 -5.83 -10.02
CA PRO A 149 -11.34 -6.87 -10.15
C PRO A 149 -10.00 -6.41 -10.75
N VAL A 150 -9.99 -5.29 -11.48
CA VAL A 150 -8.78 -4.66 -12.05
C VAL A 150 -8.00 -3.79 -11.06
N MET A 151 -8.62 -3.40 -9.94
CA MET A 151 -8.00 -2.52 -8.94
C MET A 151 -6.68 -3.10 -8.39
N PRO A 152 -6.57 -4.39 -8.01
CA PRO A 152 -5.31 -5.01 -7.59
C PRO A 152 -4.12 -4.73 -8.51
N THR A 153 -4.33 -4.87 -9.82
CA THR A 153 -3.29 -4.67 -10.83
C THR A 153 -2.87 -3.22 -10.91
N LEU A 154 -3.84 -2.30 -10.99
CA LEU A 154 -3.56 -0.85 -11.03
C LEU A 154 -2.86 -0.35 -9.76
N VAL A 155 -3.34 -0.76 -8.58
CA VAL A 155 -2.70 -0.39 -7.30
C VAL A 155 -1.27 -0.90 -7.24
N THR A 156 -1.02 -2.13 -7.70
CA THR A 156 0.33 -2.71 -7.75
C THR A 156 1.26 -1.90 -8.66
N LEU A 157 0.79 -1.51 -9.86
CA LEU A 157 1.56 -0.66 -10.78
C LEU A 157 1.93 0.68 -10.15
N ILE A 158 0.95 1.37 -9.54
CA ILE A 158 1.17 2.70 -8.95
C ILE A 158 2.04 2.61 -7.70
N LYS A 159 1.85 1.59 -6.86
CA LYS A 159 2.75 1.35 -5.71
C LYS A 159 4.18 1.14 -6.17
N HIS A 160 4.39 0.33 -7.21
CA HIS A 160 5.72 0.09 -7.76
C HIS A 160 6.32 1.35 -8.38
N PHE A 161 5.52 2.11 -9.14
CA PHE A 161 5.91 3.40 -9.70
C PHE A 161 6.47 4.35 -8.64
N LEU A 162 5.76 4.47 -7.53
CA LEU A 162 6.14 5.32 -6.40
C LEU A 162 7.37 4.77 -5.66
N LEU A 163 7.44 3.44 -5.47
CA LEU A 163 8.58 2.78 -4.84
C LEU A 163 9.89 3.08 -5.58
N MET A 164 9.90 2.95 -6.91
CA MET A 164 11.08 3.24 -7.73
C MET A 164 11.56 4.71 -7.62
N ARG A 165 10.71 5.60 -7.11
CA ARG A 165 10.96 7.03 -6.96
C ARG A 165 11.11 7.46 -5.50
N GLY A 166 11.05 6.53 -4.54
CA GLY A 166 11.12 6.83 -3.11
C GLY A 166 9.88 7.56 -2.54
N LEU A 167 8.74 7.47 -3.24
CA LEU A 167 7.51 8.21 -2.95
C LEU A 167 6.37 7.32 -2.41
N ASN A 168 6.70 6.11 -1.95
CA ASN A 168 5.73 5.13 -1.42
C ASN A 168 5.50 5.22 0.09
N GLU A 169 6.22 6.09 0.80
CA GLU A 169 6.17 6.19 2.25
C GLU A 169 5.63 7.56 2.71
N VAL A 170 4.69 7.55 3.65
CA VAL A 170 4.08 8.80 4.17
C VAL A 170 5.08 9.58 5.02
N VAL A 171 6.01 8.89 5.70
CA VAL A 171 7.03 9.54 6.55
C VAL A 171 7.96 10.47 5.75
N SER A 172 8.27 10.12 4.50
CA SER A 172 9.03 10.97 3.57
C SER A 172 8.14 11.92 2.77
N GLY A 173 6.82 11.91 3.02
CA GLY A 173 5.85 12.75 2.32
C GLY A 173 5.26 12.17 1.04
N GLY A 174 5.57 10.92 0.71
CA GLY A 174 4.96 10.18 -0.38
C GLY A 174 3.51 9.77 -0.13
N LEU A 175 2.97 8.91 -1.01
CA LEU A 175 1.61 8.38 -0.88
C LEU A 175 1.62 7.02 -0.19
N GLY A 176 0.83 6.89 0.87
CA GLY A 176 0.60 5.61 1.54
C GLY A 176 -0.25 4.66 0.70
N GLY A 177 -0.12 3.35 0.95
CA GLY A 177 -0.80 2.31 0.15
C GLY A 177 -2.34 2.44 0.12
N PHE A 178 -2.96 2.90 1.21
CA PHE A 178 -4.40 3.13 1.22
C PHE A 178 -4.79 4.35 0.38
N SER A 179 -4.01 5.44 0.44
CA SER A 179 -4.22 6.61 -0.43
C SER A 179 -4.10 6.25 -1.91
N VAL A 180 -3.12 5.43 -2.29
CA VAL A 180 -3.00 4.89 -3.66
C VAL A 180 -4.25 4.08 -4.05
N THR A 181 -4.73 3.22 -3.15
CA THR A 181 -5.96 2.44 -3.39
C THR A 181 -7.16 3.35 -3.61
N CYS A 182 -7.33 4.37 -2.78
CA CYS A 182 -8.36 5.38 -2.89
C CYS A 182 -8.30 6.15 -4.22
N LEU A 183 -7.11 6.55 -4.68
CA LEU A 183 -6.96 7.20 -5.99
C LEU A 183 -7.41 6.28 -7.14
N VAL A 184 -7.01 5.00 -7.10
CA VAL A 184 -7.43 4.03 -8.11
C VAL A 184 -8.95 3.83 -8.07
N VAL A 185 -9.53 3.57 -6.89
CA VAL A 185 -10.97 3.34 -6.74
C VAL A 185 -11.78 4.56 -7.14
N SER A 186 -11.36 5.76 -6.73
CA SER A 186 -12.01 7.01 -7.13
C SER A 186 -12.02 7.17 -8.64
N MET A 187 -10.93 6.88 -9.34
CA MET A 187 -10.92 6.92 -10.80
C MET A 187 -11.94 5.94 -11.38
N LEU A 188 -11.93 4.68 -10.90
CA LEU A 188 -12.82 3.63 -11.40
C LEU A 188 -14.30 3.97 -11.16
N GLN A 189 -14.63 4.58 -10.02
CA GLN A 189 -15.99 5.05 -9.70
C GLN A 189 -16.51 6.12 -10.67
N GLN A 190 -15.62 6.97 -11.20
CA GLN A 190 -15.98 8.03 -12.15
C GLN A 190 -16.11 7.54 -13.60
N MET A 191 -15.74 6.29 -13.90
CA MET A 191 -15.78 5.77 -15.27
C MET A 191 -17.20 5.27 -15.64
N PRO A 192 -17.83 5.81 -16.70
CA PRO A 192 -19.16 5.37 -17.14
C PRO A 192 -19.22 3.87 -17.48
N ALA A 193 -18.13 3.33 -18.05
CA ALA A 193 -18.01 1.91 -18.40
C ALA A 193 -18.07 0.98 -17.17
N MET A 194 -17.62 1.45 -16.00
CA MET A 194 -17.72 0.69 -14.75
C MET A 194 -19.12 0.75 -14.14
N GLN A 195 -19.91 1.77 -14.51
CA GLN A 195 -21.28 1.94 -14.07
C GLN A 195 -22.26 1.17 -14.96
N SER A 196 -21.94 0.99 -16.25
CA SER A 196 -22.84 0.40 -17.24
C SER A 196 -22.79 -1.13 -17.39
N LYS A 197 -21.90 -1.84 -16.66
CA LYS A 197 -21.68 -3.32 -16.71
C LYS A 197 -21.41 -3.92 -18.11
N ASN A 198 -21.28 -3.11 -19.15
CA ASN A 198 -21.23 -3.56 -20.55
C ASN A 198 -19.80 -3.71 -21.11
N MET A 199 -18.77 -3.38 -20.34
CA MET A 199 -17.37 -3.63 -20.69
C MET A 199 -16.70 -4.49 -19.65
N ASP A 200 -15.96 -5.50 -20.09
CA ASP A 200 -15.00 -6.22 -19.25
C ASP A 200 -13.73 -5.35 -19.09
N PRO A 201 -13.50 -4.75 -17.91
CA PRO A 201 -12.37 -3.86 -17.72
C PRO A 201 -11.02 -4.58 -17.76
N THR A 202 -11.02 -5.90 -17.58
CA THR A 202 -9.79 -6.70 -17.57
C THR A 202 -9.09 -6.66 -18.94
N HIS A 203 -9.84 -6.43 -20.02
CA HIS A 203 -9.30 -6.34 -21.38
C HIS A 203 -8.66 -4.99 -21.73
N ASN A 204 -8.70 -4.00 -20.81
CA ASN A 204 -8.22 -2.65 -21.12
C ASN A 204 -7.34 -1.96 -20.04
N LEU A 205 -6.51 -2.74 -19.35
CA LEU A 205 -5.58 -2.21 -18.32
C LEU A 205 -4.65 -1.10 -18.84
N GLY A 206 -4.29 -1.12 -20.13
CA GLY A 206 -3.49 -0.06 -20.74
C GLY A 206 -4.17 1.29 -20.70
N ASP A 207 -5.44 1.36 -21.15
CA ASP A 207 -6.19 2.61 -21.16
C ASP A 207 -6.54 3.04 -19.73
N LEU A 208 -6.85 2.10 -18.83
CA LEU A 208 -7.08 2.39 -17.42
C LEU A 208 -5.85 3.02 -16.75
N PHE A 209 -4.67 2.50 -17.03
CA PHE A 209 -3.43 3.05 -16.50
C PHE A 209 -3.12 4.44 -17.09
N MET A 210 -3.31 4.64 -18.39
CA MET A 210 -3.17 5.96 -19.01
C MET A 210 -4.18 6.97 -18.45
N ASN A 211 -5.43 6.57 -18.24
CA ASN A 211 -6.46 7.41 -17.63
C ASN A 211 -6.11 7.79 -16.19
N PHE A 212 -5.49 6.89 -15.43
CA PHE A 212 -5.04 7.20 -14.07
C PHE A 212 -3.98 8.31 -14.08
N LEU A 213 -2.96 8.14 -14.92
CA LEU A 213 -1.86 9.11 -15.03
C LEU A 213 -2.37 10.47 -15.51
N ASP A 214 -3.27 10.48 -16.49
CA ASP A 214 -3.87 11.70 -17.02
C ASP A 214 -4.78 12.40 -16.01
N LEU A 215 -5.64 11.62 -15.33
CA LEU A 215 -6.56 12.16 -14.34
C LEU A 215 -5.79 12.86 -13.23
N TYR A 216 -4.86 12.18 -12.58
CA TYR A 216 -4.17 12.75 -11.43
C TYR A 216 -2.96 13.61 -11.81
N GLY A 217 -2.37 13.43 -12.98
CA GLY A 217 -1.26 14.26 -13.45
C GLY A 217 -1.70 15.56 -14.11
N ASN A 218 -2.81 15.55 -14.86
CA ASN A 218 -3.18 16.68 -15.74
C ASN A 218 -4.56 17.29 -15.42
N LYS A 219 -5.55 16.48 -15.02
CA LYS A 219 -6.96 16.93 -14.96
C LYS A 219 -7.47 17.24 -13.56
N PHE A 220 -6.95 16.56 -12.54
CA PHE A 220 -7.43 16.68 -11.16
C PHE A 220 -6.97 18.00 -10.56
N ASN A 221 -7.93 18.82 -10.12
CA ASN A 221 -7.62 20.11 -9.50
C ASN A 221 -7.25 19.93 -8.02
N LEU A 222 -5.96 19.73 -7.75
CA LEU A 222 -5.45 19.57 -6.39
C LEU A 222 -5.85 20.73 -5.46
N MET A 223 -5.92 21.95 -5.99
CA MET A 223 -6.11 23.18 -5.21
C MET A 223 -7.51 23.29 -4.61
N THR A 224 -8.52 22.76 -5.31
CA THR A 224 -9.93 23.01 -4.99
C THR A 224 -10.72 21.74 -4.73
N THR A 225 -10.19 20.57 -5.08
CA THR A 225 -10.94 19.31 -5.06
C THR A 225 -10.48 18.39 -3.93
N ARG A 226 -11.46 17.75 -3.29
CA ARG A 226 -11.31 16.66 -2.34
C ARG A 226 -11.99 15.41 -2.91
N ILE A 227 -11.44 14.24 -2.59
CA ILE A 227 -11.97 12.95 -3.04
C ILE A 227 -12.86 12.35 -1.94
N CYS A 228 -14.07 11.97 -2.31
CA CYS A 228 -15.03 11.25 -1.47
C CYS A 228 -15.29 9.86 -2.05
N MET A 229 -15.24 8.82 -1.21
CA MET A 229 -15.48 7.44 -1.63
C MET A 229 -16.96 7.06 -1.62
N ASP A 230 -17.74 7.67 -0.72
CA ASP A 230 -19.16 7.38 -0.51
C ASP A 230 -19.90 8.63 0.04
N PRO A 231 -20.85 9.23 -0.71
CA PRO A 231 -21.13 8.97 -2.11
C PRO A 231 -19.89 9.30 -2.96
N ALA A 232 -19.61 8.44 -3.95
CA ALA A 232 -18.42 8.56 -4.78
C ALA A 232 -18.40 9.87 -5.57
N GLY A 233 -17.37 10.69 -5.40
CA GLY A 233 -17.33 11.97 -6.08
C GLY A 233 -16.14 12.87 -5.74
N PHE A 234 -16.01 13.90 -6.57
CA PHE A 234 -15.14 15.04 -6.31
C PHE A 234 -15.95 16.15 -5.65
N VAL A 235 -15.56 16.53 -4.45
CA VAL A 235 -16.24 17.56 -3.65
C VAL A 235 -15.33 18.76 -3.47
N PRO A 236 -15.86 19.98 -3.37
CA PRO A 236 -15.04 21.16 -3.15
C PRO A 236 -14.37 21.12 -1.77
N LYS A 237 -13.14 21.61 -1.71
CA LYS A 237 -12.44 21.90 -0.46
C LYS A 237 -13.12 23.06 0.25
N GLY A 238 -13.36 22.88 1.55
CA GLY A 238 -13.87 23.93 2.44
C GLY A 238 -12.75 24.84 2.97
N PRO A 239 -13.08 25.86 3.77
CA PRO A 239 -12.09 26.76 4.38
C PRO A 239 -11.21 26.06 5.45
N TYR A 240 -11.67 24.93 5.98
CA TYR A 240 -11.01 24.16 7.03
C TYR A 240 -10.73 22.71 6.60
N SER A 241 -9.71 22.11 7.24
CA SER A 241 -9.43 20.68 7.15
C SER A 241 -10.62 19.84 7.63
N LEU A 242 -10.68 18.56 7.25
CA LEU A 242 -11.77 17.65 7.61
C LEU A 242 -12.01 17.51 9.12
N ASP A 243 -10.98 17.71 9.93
CA ASP A 243 -11.09 17.69 11.39
C ASP A 243 -11.39 19.06 12.01
N GLY A 244 -11.57 20.11 11.20
CA GLY A 244 -11.86 21.48 11.63
C GLY A 244 -10.71 22.20 12.34
N ASN A 245 -9.57 21.54 12.55
CA ASN A 245 -8.51 22.05 13.45
C ASN A 245 -7.54 23.01 12.77
N SER A 246 -7.56 23.09 11.43
CA SER A 246 -6.62 23.92 10.68
C SER A 246 -7.25 24.45 9.40
N ARG A 247 -6.64 25.48 8.81
CA ARG A 247 -7.02 25.94 7.47
C ARG A 247 -6.71 24.86 6.44
N GLU A 248 -7.64 24.67 5.51
CA GLU A 248 -7.43 23.76 4.40
C GLU A 248 -6.24 24.23 3.55
N LYS A 249 -5.40 23.29 3.13
CA LYS A 249 -4.19 23.58 2.36
C LYS A 249 -4.49 23.28 0.89
N PRO A 250 -4.48 24.30 0.01
CA PRO A 250 -4.79 24.09 -1.39
C PRO A 250 -3.85 23.06 -2.04
N ASN A 251 -2.56 23.13 -1.76
CA ASN A 251 -1.55 22.26 -2.36
C ASN A 251 -1.39 20.87 -1.68
N ARG A 252 -2.35 20.46 -0.84
CA ARG A 252 -2.36 19.13 -0.22
C ARG A 252 -3.40 18.25 -0.86
N LEU A 253 -3.11 16.96 -0.98
CA LEU A 253 -4.13 15.99 -1.34
C LEU A 253 -5.13 15.92 -0.19
N SER A 254 -6.41 15.81 -0.53
CA SER A 254 -7.45 15.56 0.46
C SER A 254 -8.34 14.42 0.02
N ILE A 255 -8.33 13.35 0.81
CA ILE A 255 -9.14 12.16 0.59
C ILE A 255 -9.87 11.87 1.90
N ILE A 256 -11.20 11.91 1.85
CA ILE A 256 -12.06 11.55 2.98
C ILE A 256 -11.86 10.06 3.27
N ASP A 257 -11.51 9.73 4.50
CA ASP A 257 -11.42 8.33 4.94
C ASP A 257 -12.83 7.69 4.88
N PRO A 258 -13.05 6.63 4.08
CA PRO A 258 -14.33 5.95 4.03
C PRO A 258 -14.72 5.30 5.38
N ASN A 259 -13.76 5.15 6.30
CA ASN A 259 -14.00 4.57 7.62
C ASN A 259 -14.08 5.63 8.74
N ALA A 260 -13.79 6.90 8.44
CA ALA A 260 -13.79 8.00 9.41
C ALA A 260 -13.87 9.37 8.71
N GLU A 261 -15.07 9.89 8.45
CA GLU A 261 -15.28 11.08 7.60
C GLU A 261 -14.50 12.35 8.00
N THR A 262 -14.18 12.52 9.29
CA THR A 262 -13.39 13.66 9.79
C THR A 262 -11.87 13.49 9.55
N ASN A 263 -11.45 12.33 9.06
CA ASN A 263 -10.06 11.99 8.82
C ASN A 263 -9.68 12.19 7.35
N ASP A 264 -8.49 12.77 7.14
CA ASP A 264 -7.88 12.86 5.81
C ASP A 264 -6.75 11.84 5.72
N ILE A 265 -6.95 10.78 4.96
CA ILE A 265 -5.96 9.69 4.85
C ILE A 265 -4.67 10.13 4.16
N SER A 266 -4.69 11.26 3.44
CA SER A 266 -3.58 11.77 2.66
C SER A 266 -2.87 12.97 3.31
N ARG A 267 -3.23 13.32 4.55
CA ARG A 267 -2.69 14.47 5.28
C ARG A 267 -1.15 14.51 5.33
N GLY A 268 -0.51 13.35 5.45
CA GLY A 268 0.95 13.22 5.53
C GLY A 268 1.68 13.34 4.19
N SER A 269 0.97 13.25 3.07
CA SER A 269 1.53 13.19 1.71
C SER A 269 1.93 14.57 1.18
N HIS A 270 2.94 15.16 1.81
CA HIS A 270 3.35 16.53 1.53
C HIS A 270 4.09 16.73 0.19
N GLN A 271 4.48 15.65 -0.48
CA GLN A 271 5.11 15.68 -1.81
C GLN A 271 4.11 15.35 -2.94
N VAL A 272 2.79 15.44 -2.72
CA VAL A 272 1.80 15.09 -3.75
C VAL A 272 1.96 15.89 -5.05
N GLU A 273 2.37 17.16 -4.99
CA GLU A 273 2.60 17.97 -6.20
C GLU A 273 3.68 17.34 -7.09
N LEU A 274 4.76 16.83 -6.48
CA LEU A 274 5.80 16.08 -7.18
C LEU A 274 5.25 14.76 -7.73
N VAL A 275 4.45 14.04 -6.94
CA VAL A 275 3.83 12.78 -7.39
C VAL A 275 2.95 13.01 -8.63
N PHE A 276 2.09 14.03 -8.62
CA PHE A 276 1.19 14.34 -9.73
C PHE A 276 1.97 14.85 -10.94
N LYS A 277 3.00 15.66 -10.75
CA LYS A 277 3.93 16.04 -11.82
C LYS A 277 4.56 14.80 -12.48
N LEU A 278 5.02 13.84 -11.69
CA LEU A 278 5.61 12.59 -12.21
C LEU A 278 4.58 11.73 -12.94
N PHE A 279 3.31 11.75 -12.53
CA PHE A 279 2.23 11.11 -13.29
C PHE A 279 2.00 11.77 -14.66
N SER A 280 1.99 13.11 -14.70
CA SER A 280 1.88 13.89 -15.94
C SER A 280 3.03 13.57 -16.91
N GLU A 281 4.28 13.66 -16.45
CA GLU A 281 5.46 13.34 -17.26
C GLU A 281 5.43 11.89 -17.77
N SER A 282 4.98 10.96 -16.94
CA SER A 282 4.88 9.55 -17.31
C SER A 282 3.79 9.29 -18.35
N TYR A 283 2.68 10.01 -18.29
CA TYR A 283 1.64 9.98 -19.32
C TYR A 283 2.23 10.37 -20.68
N ASP A 284 2.94 11.50 -20.73
CA ASP A 284 3.57 12.00 -21.97
C ASP A 284 4.63 11.01 -22.50
N MET A 285 5.49 10.49 -21.62
CA MET A 285 6.51 9.50 -21.99
C MET A 285 5.89 8.24 -22.61
N LEU A 286 4.82 7.71 -22.02
CA LEU A 286 4.13 6.53 -22.53
C LEU A 286 3.43 6.82 -23.86
N GLN A 287 2.77 7.97 -24.00
CA GLN A 287 2.15 8.37 -25.26
C GLN A 287 3.17 8.48 -26.40
N GLN A 288 4.23 9.24 -26.19
CA GLN A 288 5.31 9.41 -27.18
C GLN A 288 5.94 8.06 -27.54
N ARG A 289 6.15 7.19 -26.54
CA ARG A 289 6.68 5.84 -26.77
C ARG A 289 5.73 4.98 -27.60
N MET A 290 4.44 5.01 -27.33
CA MET A 290 3.45 4.27 -28.10
C MET A 290 3.41 4.73 -29.57
N VAL A 291 3.43 6.04 -29.83
CA VAL A 291 3.49 6.60 -31.19
C VAL A 291 4.77 6.14 -31.90
N LYS A 292 5.93 6.28 -31.26
CA LYS A 292 7.22 5.87 -31.83
C LYS A 292 7.27 4.37 -32.19
N LEU A 293 6.66 3.51 -31.37
CA LEU A 293 6.64 2.07 -31.62
C LEU A 293 5.60 1.63 -32.66
N GLN A 294 4.66 2.50 -33.04
CA GLN A 294 3.82 2.27 -34.21
C GLN A 294 4.61 2.52 -35.51
N THR A 295 5.53 3.51 -35.49
CA THR A 295 6.35 3.86 -36.65
C THR A 295 7.60 2.98 -36.81
N GLU A 296 8.20 2.54 -35.69
CA GLU A 296 9.40 1.69 -35.69
C GLU A 296 9.04 0.22 -35.50
N ARG A 297 9.36 -0.66 -36.46
CA ARG A 297 9.18 -2.13 -36.34
C ARG A 297 10.20 -2.79 -35.40
N THR A 298 10.38 -2.27 -34.18
CA THR A 298 11.26 -2.87 -33.17
C THR A 298 10.52 -3.98 -32.40
N LYS A 299 10.89 -5.23 -32.66
CA LYS A 299 10.21 -6.42 -32.09
C LYS A 299 10.33 -6.53 -30.56
N ASN A 300 11.37 -5.97 -29.94
CA ASN A 300 11.66 -6.16 -28.50
C ASN A 300 11.60 -4.89 -27.64
N ALA A 301 11.03 -3.80 -28.15
CA ALA A 301 10.96 -2.54 -27.42
C ALA A 301 9.83 -2.53 -26.38
N SER A 302 10.10 -2.24 -25.11
CA SER A 302 9.03 -2.09 -24.11
C SER A 302 8.47 -0.66 -24.10
N ILE A 303 7.15 -0.55 -23.92
CA ILE A 303 6.44 0.69 -23.57
C ILE A 303 6.67 1.00 -22.09
N LEU A 304 6.32 0.07 -21.19
CA LEU A 304 6.46 0.25 -19.73
C LEU A 304 7.90 0.48 -19.29
N GLY A 305 8.88 -0.03 -20.05
CA GLY A 305 10.30 0.16 -19.80
C GLY A 305 10.70 1.64 -19.72
N THR A 306 9.94 2.56 -20.32
CA THR A 306 10.18 4.00 -20.17
C THR A 306 10.04 4.50 -18.73
N ILE A 307 9.17 3.87 -17.93
CA ILE A 307 8.88 4.31 -16.56
C ILE A 307 9.23 3.26 -15.49
N PHE A 308 9.44 2.00 -15.90
CA PHE A 308 9.70 0.84 -15.03
C PHE A 308 11.02 0.11 -15.33
N ALA A 309 11.81 0.53 -16.32
CA ALA A 309 13.17 -0.01 -16.43
C ALA A 309 13.97 0.38 -15.18
N GLY A 310 14.69 -0.59 -14.60
CA GLY A 310 15.43 -0.38 -13.37
C GLY A 310 16.04 -1.68 -12.85
N ASN A 311 16.63 -1.60 -11.66
CA ASN A 311 17.25 -2.73 -10.99
C ASN A 311 16.24 -3.46 -10.09
N TYR A 312 15.92 -4.71 -10.44
CA TYR A 312 15.00 -5.58 -9.69
C TYR A 312 15.72 -6.65 -8.86
N SER A 313 17.03 -6.51 -8.64
CA SER A 313 17.83 -7.51 -7.91
C SER A 313 17.32 -7.75 -6.50
N SER A 314 16.78 -6.73 -5.83
CA SER A 314 16.19 -6.88 -4.49
C SER A 314 14.96 -7.78 -4.48
N PHE A 315 14.09 -7.67 -5.49
CA PHE A 315 12.91 -8.54 -5.65
C PHE A 315 13.36 -9.98 -5.91
N GLN A 316 14.33 -10.16 -6.80
CA GLN A 316 14.87 -11.46 -7.16
C GLN A 316 15.57 -12.12 -5.97
N HIS A 317 16.39 -11.38 -5.22
CA HIS A 317 17.09 -11.88 -4.05
C HIS A 317 16.12 -12.30 -2.93
N GLN A 318 15.14 -11.44 -2.60
CA GLN A 318 14.13 -11.76 -1.59
C GLN A 318 13.35 -13.02 -1.98
N ARG A 319 12.92 -13.14 -3.25
CA ARG A 319 12.20 -14.33 -3.71
C ARG A 319 13.06 -15.57 -3.73
N TYR A 320 14.33 -15.47 -4.15
CA TYR A 320 15.26 -16.59 -4.12
C TYR A 320 15.43 -17.13 -2.69
N LEU A 321 15.61 -16.24 -1.71
CA LEU A 321 15.70 -16.60 -0.30
C LEU A 321 14.42 -17.30 0.16
N LEU A 322 13.26 -16.68 -0.04
CA LEU A 322 11.97 -17.25 0.37
C LEU A 322 11.70 -18.60 -0.32
N ARG A 323 12.00 -18.72 -1.62
CA ARG A 323 11.82 -19.96 -2.36
C ARG A 323 12.70 -21.07 -1.83
N THR A 324 13.97 -20.78 -1.54
CA THR A 324 14.90 -21.75 -0.95
C THR A 324 14.43 -22.22 0.42
N LEU A 325 13.87 -21.33 1.24
CA LEU A 325 13.29 -21.68 2.55
C LEU A 325 12.01 -22.51 2.42
N HIS A 326 11.20 -22.25 1.41
CA HIS A 326 9.99 -23.02 1.12
C HIS A 326 10.33 -24.43 0.65
N ASP A 327 11.28 -24.57 -0.27
CA ASP A 327 11.61 -25.86 -0.90
C ASP A 327 12.42 -26.79 0.01
N ARG A 328 12.94 -26.30 1.15
CA ARG A 328 13.63 -27.10 2.18
C ARG A 328 12.70 -27.73 3.23
N ARG A 329 11.39 -27.50 3.11
CA ARG A 329 10.36 -28.05 4.00
C ARG A 329 10.01 -29.46 3.61
#